data_AF-A0A921GG63-F1
#
_entry.id   AF-A0A921GG63-F1
#
_cell.length_a   1.000
_cell.length_b   1.000
_cell.length_c   1.000
_cell.angle_alpha   90.00
_cell.angle_beta   90.00
_cell.angle_gamma   90.00
#
_symmetry.space_group_name_H-M   'P 1'
#
loop_
_entity.id
_entity.type
_entity.pdbx_description
1 polymer ?
#
loop_
_entity_poly.entity_id
_entity_poly.type
_entity_poly.pdbx_seq_one_letter_code
_entity_poly.pdbx_strand_id
1 'polypeptide(L)'
;MMGLDATVRCRCFEEGKLKPGPLPLDDLYIDEEGYLSSHKLDAAHERLTYRQFDARYDNLQREFENWTDSCCEHEYGEYCSERVGNIAGCAQFESLVEDAGGEAEFPLLAKLLPHANGGTYPAEMAAATLEELDRFIEKVSDVDEWVLCDAETGAEIWTSTEKASFPWMMGPFDEVRMTGGRVRILHAGRPPVETTHFKQVPLGKLVEDGSQQMEIICLDTGATTETFDSIGPEGAPKTEREFYVTSKKAPFLYEGKYGTAERIRNLLVASLETGNPIRWC
;
A
#
# COMPACT_ATOMS: atom_id res chain seq x y z
N MET A 1 -4.08 -0.82 14.98
CA MET A 1 -3.99 -1.23 13.56
C MET A 1 -2.51 -1.25 13.22
N MET A 2 -1.93 -2.42 13.01
CA MET A 2 -0.50 -2.57 12.73
C MET A 2 -0.17 -1.98 11.34
N GLY A 3 0.94 -1.26 11.24
CA GLY A 3 1.45 -0.66 10.01
C GLY A 3 2.97 -0.66 10.03
N LEU A 4 3.57 -0.36 8.89
CA LEU A 4 5.01 -0.22 8.74
C LEU A 4 5.35 1.26 8.83
N ASP A 5 6.02 1.62 9.90
CA ASP A 5 6.58 2.94 10.12
C ASP A 5 8.11 2.86 9.87
N ALA A 6 8.72 3.95 9.41
CA ALA A 6 10.15 3.96 9.10
C ALA A 6 10.75 5.35 9.33
N THR A 7 12.03 5.36 9.70
CA THR A 7 12.73 6.57 10.12
C THR A 7 14.13 6.63 9.53
N VAL A 8 14.63 7.84 9.30
CA VAL A 8 16.04 8.11 8.99
C VAL A 8 16.54 9.11 10.01
N ARG A 9 17.60 8.75 10.74
CA ARG A 9 18.18 9.62 11.77
C ARG A 9 18.86 10.85 11.14
N CYS A 10 18.78 11.99 11.81
CA CYS A 10 19.56 13.17 11.47
C CYS A 10 21.07 12.97 11.73
N ARG A 11 21.87 13.96 11.32
CA ARG A 11 23.33 13.96 11.53
C ARG A 11 23.78 14.83 12.70
N CYS A 12 22.85 15.31 13.53
CA CYS A 12 23.18 16.29 14.58
C CYS A 12 24.20 15.74 15.60
N PHE A 13 24.25 14.42 15.81
CA PHE A 13 25.27 13.80 16.65
C PHE A 13 26.67 13.92 16.01
N GLU A 14 26.81 13.51 14.75
CA GLU A 14 28.05 13.57 13.98
C GLU A 14 28.54 15.02 13.79
N GLU A 15 27.60 15.95 13.68
CA GLU A 15 27.88 17.38 13.48
C GLU A 15 28.11 18.13 14.81
N GLY A 16 28.01 17.47 15.97
CA GLY A 16 28.21 18.10 17.27
C GLY A 16 27.14 19.14 17.62
N LYS A 17 25.93 18.99 17.10
CA LYS A 17 24.78 19.91 17.27
C LYS A 17 23.80 19.48 18.35
N LEU A 18 24.09 18.43 19.11
CA LEU A 18 23.23 18.00 20.21
C LEU A 18 23.20 19.06 21.31
N LYS A 19 22.02 19.26 21.92
CA LYS A 19 21.84 20.06 23.12
C LYS A 19 22.52 19.35 24.30
N PRO A 20 22.95 20.07 25.36
CA PRO A 20 23.46 19.43 26.58
C PRO A 20 22.47 18.40 27.12
N GLY A 21 22.97 17.21 27.47
CA GLY A 21 22.18 16.08 27.95
C GLY A 21 22.60 15.59 29.35
N PRO A 22 21.93 14.55 29.87
CA PRO A 22 22.23 13.98 31.19
C PRO A 22 23.55 13.19 31.21
N LEU A 23 24.12 12.89 30.04
CA LEU A 23 25.36 12.15 29.86
C LEU A 23 26.38 12.98 29.07
N PRO A 24 27.69 12.82 29.35
CA PRO A 24 28.76 13.41 28.54
C PRO A 24 28.71 12.95 27.08
N LEU A 25 29.05 13.83 26.13
CA LEU A 25 29.02 13.49 24.70
C LEU A 25 29.98 12.36 24.31
N ASP A 26 31.10 12.21 25.02
CA ASP A 26 32.09 11.14 24.82
C ASP A 26 31.64 9.77 25.34
N ASP A 27 30.53 9.71 26.08
CA ASP A 27 29.87 8.47 26.49
C ASP A 27 28.85 7.99 25.44
N LEU A 28 28.45 8.87 24.51
CA LEU A 28 27.40 8.60 23.54
C LEU A 28 27.97 7.99 22.25
N TYR A 29 27.20 7.10 21.64
CA TYR A 29 27.52 6.49 20.35
C TYR A 29 26.25 6.13 19.58
N ILE A 30 26.39 5.80 18.29
CA ILE A 30 25.29 5.21 17.51
C ILE A 30 25.48 3.70 17.49
N ASP A 31 24.48 2.95 17.95
CA ASP A 31 24.52 1.49 17.97
C ASP A 31 24.27 0.86 16.59
N GLU A 32 24.32 -0.48 16.54
CA GLU A 32 24.16 -1.25 15.31
C GLU A 32 22.76 -1.10 14.68
N GLU A 33 21.77 -0.71 15.47
CA GLU A 33 20.40 -0.46 15.01
C GLU A 33 20.16 1.02 14.65
N GLY A 34 21.17 1.87 14.82
CA GLY A 34 21.12 3.28 14.48
C GLY A 34 20.53 4.18 15.57
N TYR A 35 20.38 3.70 16.82
CA TYR A 35 19.93 4.52 17.94
C TYR A 35 21.11 5.23 18.62
N LEU A 36 20.82 6.40 19.19
CA LEU A 36 21.76 7.11 20.05
C LEU A 36 21.77 6.44 21.43
N SER A 37 22.90 5.82 21.77
CA SER A 37 23.07 4.94 22.93
C SER A 37 24.23 5.42 23.80
N SER A 38 24.41 4.81 24.99
CA SER A 38 25.36 5.25 26.02
C SER A 38 26.19 4.09 26.53
N HIS A 39 27.52 4.19 26.40
CA HIS A 39 28.44 3.17 26.89
C HIS A 39 28.26 2.90 28.39
N LYS A 40 28.01 3.94 29.19
CA LYS A 40 27.75 3.81 30.62
C LYS A 40 26.47 3.04 30.94
N LEU A 41 25.36 3.36 30.25
CA LEU A 41 24.07 2.71 30.49
C LEU A 41 24.12 1.25 30.02
N ASP A 42 24.71 0.98 28.85
CA ASP A 42 24.84 -0.37 28.31
C ASP A 42 25.73 -1.24 29.19
N ALA A 43 26.90 -0.75 29.61
CA ALA A 43 27.76 -1.46 30.56
C ALA A 43 27.10 -1.71 31.92
N ALA A 44 26.15 -0.85 32.34
CA ALA A 44 25.37 -1.07 33.54
C ALA A 44 24.30 -2.16 33.33
N HIS A 45 23.63 -2.19 32.17
CA HIS A 45 22.68 -3.24 31.78
C HIS A 45 23.34 -4.61 31.72
N GLU A 46 24.54 -4.72 31.14
CA GLU A 46 25.27 -6.00 31.05
C GLU A 46 25.69 -6.55 32.42
N ARG A 47 26.04 -5.66 33.36
CA ARG A 47 26.62 -6.04 34.65
C ARG A 47 25.59 -6.28 35.75
N LEU A 48 24.42 -5.66 35.66
CA LEU A 48 23.42 -5.64 36.74
C LEU A 48 22.20 -6.48 36.39
N THR A 49 21.57 -7.06 37.40
CA THR A 49 20.21 -7.58 37.23
C THR A 49 19.24 -6.43 37.00
N TYR A 50 18.11 -6.70 36.34
CA TYR A 50 17.05 -5.71 36.10
C TYR A 50 16.70 -4.88 37.35
N ARG A 51 16.45 -5.53 38.51
CA ARG A 51 16.12 -4.82 39.76
C ARG A 51 17.24 -3.94 40.29
N GLN A 52 18.50 -4.33 40.07
CA GLN A 52 19.66 -3.55 40.52
C GLN A 52 19.93 -2.37 39.58
N PHE A 53 19.69 -2.55 38.29
CA PHE A 53 19.74 -1.47 37.30
C PHE A 53 18.67 -0.43 37.62
N ASP A 54 17.41 -0.86 37.72
CA ASP A 54 16.25 -0.03 38.02
C ASP A 54 16.47 0.83 39.28
N ALA A 55 16.87 0.20 40.38
CA ALA A 55 17.14 0.91 41.64
C ALA A 55 18.28 1.95 41.60
N ARG A 56 19.17 1.90 40.60
CA ARG A 56 20.36 2.77 40.51
C ARG A 56 20.34 3.75 39.33
N TYR A 57 19.72 3.35 38.23
CA TYR A 57 19.82 4.02 36.94
C TYR A 57 18.47 4.36 36.32
N ASP A 58 17.32 3.95 36.88
CA ASP A 58 16.00 4.25 36.29
C ASP A 58 15.81 5.75 35.98
N ASN A 59 16.13 6.63 36.95
CA ASN A 59 16.02 8.07 36.72
C ASN A 59 16.95 8.56 35.60
N LEU A 60 18.20 8.06 35.54
CA LEU A 60 19.15 8.47 34.51
C LEU A 60 18.75 7.92 33.13
N GLN A 61 18.28 6.67 33.06
CA GLN A 61 17.77 6.03 31.85
C GLN A 61 16.58 6.82 31.31
N ARG A 62 15.60 7.13 32.16
CA ARG A 62 14.44 7.94 31.78
C ARG A 62 14.82 9.35 31.36
N GLU A 63 15.74 10.00 32.07
CA GLU A 63 16.24 11.33 31.67
C GLU A 63 16.93 11.28 30.30
N PHE A 64 17.69 10.21 30.03
CA PHE A 64 18.34 9.99 28.76
C PHE A 64 17.33 9.75 27.63
N GLU A 65 16.38 8.84 27.81
CA GLU A 65 15.30 8.56 26.84
C GLU A 65 14.46 9.80 26.51
N ASN A 66 14.01 10.54 27.54
CA ASN A 66 13.26 11.78 27.32
C ASN A 66 14.11 12.86 26.62
N TRP A 67 15.42 12.88 26.89
CA TRP A 67 16.31 13.80 26.22
C TRP A 67 16.52 13.41 24.75
N THR A 68 16.64 12.11 24.41
CA THR A 68 16.81 11.66 23.02
C THR A 68 15.66 12.11 22.12
N ASP A 69 14.43 12.19 22.65
CA ASP A 69 13.26 12.67 21.92
C ASP A 69 13.38 14.13 21.40
N SER A 70 14.25 14.94 22.04
CA SER A 70 14.38 16.36 21.72
C SER A 70 15.83 16.87 21.78
N CYS A 71 16.79 15.96 21.66
CA CYS A 71 18.22 16.22 21.84
C CYS A 71 18.80 17.16 20.78
N CYS A 72 18.10 17.40 19.67
CA CYS A 72 18.47 18.35 18.63
C CYS A 72 17.26 19.14 18.11
N GLU A 73 17.38 19.80 16.96
CA GLU A 73 16.27 20.51 16.31
C GLU A 73 15.25 19.57 15.65
N HIS A 74 15.65 18.34 15.35
CA HIS A 74 14.80 17.30 14.77
C HIS A 74 14.07 16.54 15.88
N GLU A 75 12.76 16.39 15.73
CA GLU A 75 11.92 15.60 16.64
C GLU A 75 12.40 14.13 16.63
N TYR A 76 12.55 13.54 17.83
CA TYR A 76 13.10 12.19 18.02
C TYR A 76 14.50 11.94 17.41
N GLY A 77 15.22 13.02 17.02
CA GLY A 77 16.46 12.89 16.26
C GLY A 77 16.27 12.37 14.83
N GLU A 78 15.05 12.43 14.29
CA GLU A 78 14.66 11.91 12.99
C GLU A 78 14.71 13.00 11.92
N TYR A 79 15.54 12.82 10.90
CA TYR A 79 15.53 13.68 9.71
C TYR A 79 14.28 13.47 8.86
N CYS A 80 13.80 12.22 8.82
CA CYS A 80 12.60 11.82 8.12
C CYS A 80 11.89 10.71 8.90
N SER A 81 10.57 10.80 8.99
CA SER A 81 9.70 9.87 9.72
C SER A 81 8.44 9.66 8.89
N GLU A 82 8.20 8.43 8.45
CA GLU A 82 7.13 8.11 7.51
C GLU A 82 6.34 6.88 7.94
N ARG A 83 5.02 7.00 7.94
CA ARG A 83 4.11 5.86 8.05
C ARG A 83 3.92 5.24 6.66
N VAL A 84 4.84 4.39 6.22
CA VAL A 84 4.85 3.84 4.85
C VAL A 84 3.49 3.28 4.45
N GLY A 85 2.89 2.41 5.27
CA GLY A 85 1.58 1.86 4.98
C GLY A 85 1.02 1.01 6.12
N ASN A 86 -0.25 0.61 5.98
CA ASN A 86 -0.75 -0.52 6.76
C ASN A 86 -0.35 -1.84 6.06
N ILE A 87 -0.63 -2.98 6.70
CA ILE A 87 -0.31 -4.31 6.14
C ILE A 87 -0.86 -4.49 4.71
N ALA A 88 -2.09 -4.03 4.44
CA ALA A 88 -2.72 -4.14 3.12
C ALA A 88 -2.01 -3.27 2.08
N GLY A 89 -1.59 -2.05 2.44
CA GLY A 89 -0.85 -1.16 1.56
C GLY A 89 0.56 -1.66 1.26
N CYS A 90 1.23 -2.30 2.22
CA CYS A 90 2.53 -2.93 1.99
C CYS A 90 2.40 -4.15 1.07
N ALA A 91 1.42 -5.02 1.31
CA ALA A 91 1.13 -6.16 0.44
C ALA A 91 0.73 -5.73 -0.98
N GLN A 92 -0.01 -4.62 -1.11
CA GLN A 92 -0.32 -4.03 -2.42
C GLN A 92 0.95 -3.56 -3.14
N PHE A 93 1.87 -2.90 -2.43
CA PHE A 93 3.15 -2.48 -3.01
C PHE A 93 3.95 -3.67 -3.53
N GLU A 94 4.12 -4.72 -2.72
CA GLU A 94 4.83 -5.93 -3.12
C GLU A 94 4.17 -6.62 -4.33
N SER A 95 2.83 -6.72 -4.33
CA SER A 95 2.08 -7.29 -5.46
C SER A 95 2.28 -6.49 -6.74
N LEU A 96 2.28 -5.15 -6.67
CA LEU A 96 2.51 -4.30 -7.83
C LEU A 96 3.94 -4.45 -8.37
N VAL A 97 4.94 -4.56 -7.48
CA VAL A 97 6.33 -4.82 -7.88
C VAL A 97 6.43 -6.17 -8.60
N GLU A 98 5.79 -7.21 -8.07
CA GLU A 98 5.74 -8.54 -8.70
C GLU A 98 5.06 -8.50 -10.08
N ASP A 99 3.89 -7.87 -10.18
CA ASP A 99 3.15 -7.72 -11.45
C ASP A 99 3.94 -6.93 -12.50
N ALA A 100 4.76 -5.97 -12.05
CA ALA A 100 5.64 -5.17 -12.87
C ALA A 100 6.93 -5.91 -13.30
N GLY A 101 7.15 -7.15 -12.86
CA GLY A 101 8.29 -7.99 -13.25
C GLY A 101 9.14 -8.52 -12.10
N GLY A 102 8.78 -8.18 -10.86
CA GLY A 102 9.37 -8.74 -9.64
C GLY A 102 10.87 -8.52 -9.54
N GLU A 103 11.56 -9.46 -8.88
CA GLU A 103 13.01 -9.40 -8.64
C GLU A 103 13.85 -9.35 -9.94
N ALA A 104 13.31 -9.83 -11.07
CA ALA A 104 14.02 -9.79 -12.34
C ALA A 104 14.17 -8.36 -12.90
N GLU A 105 13.18 -7.49 -12.64
CA GLU A 105 13.15 -6.10 -13.11
C GLU A 105 13.51 -5.09 -12.02
N PHE A 106 13.12 -5.40 -10.76
CA PHE A 106 13.24 -4.54 -9.59
C PHE A 106 13.85 -5.30 -8.39
N PRO A 107 15.12 -5.72 -8.48
CA PRO A 107 15.75 -6.55 -7.45
C PRO A 107 15.88 -5.87 -6.08
N LEU A 108 15.94 -4.54 -6.02
CA LEU A 108 16.01 -3.79 -4.76
C LEU A 108 14.62 -3.54 -4.18
N LEU A 109 13.63 -3.14 -5.00
CA LEU A 109 12.26 -2.92 -4.50
C LEU A 109 11.61 -4.22 -4.01
N ALA A 110 11.86 -5.34 -4.68
CA ALA A 110 11.34 -6.64 -4.29
C ALA A 110 11.81 -7.11 -2.89
N LYS A 111 12.88 -6.49 -2.36
CA LYS A 111 13.49 -6.82 -1.06
C LYS A 111 13.52 -5.62 -0.09
N LEU A 112 12.88 -4.52 -0.46
CA LEU A 112 12.96 -3.26 0.29
C LEU A 112 12.19 -3.34 1.61
N LEU A 113 10.94 -3.84 1.55
CA LEU A 113 10.08 -3.89 2.72
C LEU A 113 10.47 -5.10 3.60
N PRO A 114 10.56 -4.91 4.93
CA PRO A 114 10.89 -6.00 5.83
C PRO A 114 9.67 -6.91 6.05
N HIS A 115 9.92 -8.20 6.27
CA HIS A 115 8.86 -9.17 6.59
C HIS A 115 8.45 -9.19 8.08
N ALA A 116 9.14 -8.43 8.92
CA ALA A 116 8.85 -8.26 10.34
C ALA A 116 9.25 -6.85 10.79
N ASN A 117 8.75 -6.42 11.94
CA ASN A 117 9.18 -5.15 12.55
C ASN A 117 10.69 -5.19 12.87
N GLY A 118 11.34 -4.05 12.70
CA GLY A 118 12.79 -3.92 12.87
C GLY A 118 13.58 -4.17 11.59
N GLY A 119 14.88 -3.95 11.70
CA GLY A 119 15.82 -4.05 10.58
C GLY A 119 16.13 -2.71 9.92
N THR A 120 17.16 -2.72 9.10
CA THR A 120 17.68 -1.53 8.43
C THR A 120 17.79 -1.74 6.93
N TYR A 121 17.58 -0.67 6.17
CA TYR A 121 17.89 -0.59 4.75
C TYR A 121 19.15 0.26 4.57
N PRO A 122 20.23 -0.28 3.97
CA PRO A 122 21.51 0.42 3.91
C PRO A 122 21.48 1.67 3.04
N ALA A 123 22.14 2.74 3.49
CA ALA A 123 22.17 4.03 2.80
C ALA A 123 22.86 3.95 1.43
N GLU A 124 23.86 3.06 1.29
CA GLU A 124 24.56 2.83 0.03
C GLU A 124 23.66 2.29 -1.09
N MET A 125 22.52 1.68 -0.74
CA MET A 125 21.56 1.16 -1.72
C MET A 125 20.56 2.23 -2.15
N ALA A 126 20.38 3.30 -1.37
CA ALA A 126 19.26 4.23 -1.54
C ALA A 126 19.19 4.89 -2.92
N ALA A 127 20.33 5.19 -3.56
CA ALA A 127 20.36 5.78 -4.90
C ALA A 127 19.85 4.81 -5.97
N ALA A 128 20.35 3.58 -5.96
CA ALA A 128 19.93 2.56 -6.91
C ALA A 128 18.44 2.19 -6.71
N THR A 129 17.98 2.16 -5.47
CA THR A 129 16.58 1.89 -5.14
C THR A 129 15.65 3.02 -5.58
N LEU A 130 16.09 4.29 -5.52
CA LEU A 130 15.33 5.42 -6.08
C LEU A 130 15.19 5.31 -7.60
N GLU A 131 16.24 4.91 -8.32
CA GLU A 131 16.16 4.67 -9.76
C GLU A 131 15.19 3.53 -10.10
N GLU A 132 15.16 2.46 -9.30
CA GLU A 132 14.13 1.42 -9.43
C GLU A 132 12.73 1.95 -9.16
N LEU A 133 12.56 2.75 -8.09
CA LEU A 133 11.28 3.32 -7.70
C LEU A 133 10.71 4.24 -8.77
N ASP A 134 11.54 5.07 -9.40
CA ASP A 134 11.15 5.95 -10.50
C ASP A 134 10.62 5.16 -11.70
N ARG A 135 11.39 4.15 -12.15
CA ARG A 135 10.99 3.27 -13.25
C ARG A 135 9.73 2.47 -12.92
N PHE A 136 9.62 2.01 -11.68
CA PHE A 136 8.45 1.29 -11.20
C PHE A 136 7.21 2.18 -11.25
N ILE A 137 7.27 3.41 -10.70
CA ILE A 137 6.16 4.37 -10.72
C ILE A 137 5.75 4.67 -12.16
N GLU A 138 6.69 4.93 -13.08
CA GLU A 138 6.38 5.15 -14.50
C GLU A 138 5.62 3.95 -15.08
N LYS A 139 6.14 2.73 -14.86
CA LYS A 139 5.55 1.49 -15.37
C LYS A 139 4.15 1.21 -14.83
N VAL A 140 3.89 1.49 -13.55
CA VAL A 140 2.58 1.21 -12.94
C VAL A 140 1.59 2.38 -13.09
N SER A 141 2.07 3.59 -13.33
CA SER A 141 1.21 4.78 -13.57
C SER A 141 0.63 4.81 -14.99
N ASP A 142 1.23 4.07 -15.91
CA ASP A 142 0.76 3.87 -17.28
C ASP A 142 -0.22 2.67 -17.41
N VAL A 143 -0.56 2.01 -16.29
CA VAL A 143 -1.56 0.94 -16.29
C VAL A 143 -2.95 1.55 -16.14
N ASP A 144 -3.75 1.37 -17.19
CA ASP A 144 -5.19 1.60 -17.16
C ASP A 144 -5.85 0.47 -16.36
N GLU A 145 -6.61 0.83 -15.32
CA GLU A 145 -7.59 -0.05 -14.74
C GLU A 145 -8.92 0.16 -15.45
N TRP A 146 -9.54 -0.93 -15.85
CA TRP A 146 -10.83 -0.91 -16.50
C TRP A 146 -11.94 -0.91 -15.46
N VAL A 147 -12.91 -0.02 -15.63
CA VAL A 147 -14.00 0.19 -14.69
C VAL A 147 -15.31 0.04 -15.42
N LEU A 148 -16.17 -0.82 -14.88
CA LEU A 148 -17.56 -0.89 -15.27
C LEU A 148 -18.33 0.20 -14.52
N CYS A 149 -18.99 1.09 -15.24
CA CYS A 149 -19.76 2.19 -14.68
C CYS A 149 -21.25 2.06 -15.01
N ASP A 150 -22.09 2.44 -14.07
CA ASP A 150 -23.51 2.74 -14.32
C ASP A 150 -23.62 4.10 -15.03
N ALA A 151 -24.29 4.12 -16.19
CA ALA A 151 -24.32 5.28 -17.07
C ALA A 151 -25.19 6.44 -16.55
N GLU A 152 -26.17 6.15 -15.69
CA GLU A 152 -27.08 7.17 -15.16
C GLU A 152 -26.47 7.87 -13.94
N THR A 153 -25.82 7.11 -13.08
CA THR A 153 -25.32 7.57 -11.78
C THR A 153 -23.82 7.87 -11.77
N GLY A 154 -23.07 7.30 -12.72
CA GLY A 154 -21.61 7.31 -12.72
C GLY A 154 -21.00 6.42 -11.63
N ALA A 155 -21.79 5.57 -10.97
CA ALA A 155 -21.30 4.67 -9.94
C ALA A 155 -20.37 3.61 -10.56
N GLU A 156 -19.20 3.43 -9.95
CA GLU A 156 -18.28 2.34 -10.29
C GLU A 156 -18.82 1.03 -9.71
N ILE A 157 -19.06 0.05 -10.58
CA ILE A 157 -19.66 -1.23 -10.25
C ILE A 157 -18.59 -2.28 -9.97
N TRP A 158 -17.59 -2.31 -10.85
CA TRP A 158 -16.54 -3.33 -10.81
C TRP A 158 -15.28 -2.81 -11.49
N THR A 159 -14.12 -3.33 -11.08
CA THR A 159 -12.84 -3.01 -11.72
C THR A 159 -12.07 -4.27 -12.13
N SER A 160 -11.21 -4.13 -13.13
CA SER A 160 -10.38 -5.21 -13.65
C SER A 160 -9.07 -4.69 -14.21
N THR A 161 -8.02 -5.51 -14.13
CA THR A 161 -6.75 -5.31 -14.83
C THR A 161 -6.63 -6.31 -15.98
N GLU A 162 -5.66 -6.13 -16.87
CA GLU A 162 -5.42 -7.06 -18.01
C GLU A 162 -5.23 -8.53 -17.59
N LYS A 163 -4.71 -8.78 -16.38
CA LYS A 163 -4.37 -10.12 -15.89
C LYS A 163 -5.33 -10.66 -14.83
N ALA A 164 -6.10 -9.79 -14.16
CA ALA A 164 -6.99 -10.20 -13.08
C ALA A 164 -8.41 -10.43 -13.57
N SER A 165 -8.92 -11.65 -13.35
CA SER A 165 -10.29 -12.04 -13.67
C SER A 165 -10.90 -12.78 -12.49
N PHE A 166 -11.77 -12.10 -11.74
CA PHE A 166 -12.62 -12.74 -10.73
C PHE A 166 -14.09 -12.51 -11.10
N PRO A 167 -14.91 -13.58 -11.12
CA PRO A 167 -16.35 -13.41 -11.27
C PRO A 167 -16.94 -12.75 -10.03
N TRP A 168 -17.72 -11.69 -10.22
CA TRP A 168 -18.44 -11.04 -9.11
C TRP A 168 -19.87 -11.54 -8.97
N MET A 169 -20.41 -12.13 -10.03
CA MET A 169 -21.70 -12.79 -10.03
C MET A 169 -21.48 -14.23 -10.45
N MET A 170 -21.88 -15.17 -9.60
CA MET A 170 -21.82 -16.59 -9.89
C MET A 170 -23.06 -17.26 -9.31
N GLY A 171 -23.81 -17.92 -10.18
CA GLY A 171 -24.97 -18.74 -9.84
C GLY A 171 -24.88 -20.11 -10.51
N PRO A 172 -25.85 -21.00 -10.28
CA PRO A 172 -25.86 -22.34 -10.87
C PRO A 172 -25.85 -22.36 -12.40
N PHE A 173 -26.31 -21.28 -13.03
CA PHE A 173 -26.44 -21.14 -14.47
C PHE A 173 -25.73 -19.92 -15.04
N ASP A 174 -25.27 -19.00 -14.20
CA ASP A 174 -24.78 -17.69 -14.60
C ASP A 174 -23.40 -17.41 -14.06
N GLU A 175 -22.59 -16.74 -14.86
CA GLU A 175 -21.33 -16.18 -14.41
C GLU A 175 -21.09 -14.84 -15.10
N VAL A 176 -20.80 -13.81 -14.30
CA VAL A 176 -20.36 -12.51 -14.80
C VAL A 176 -18.99 -12.20 -14.23
N ARG A 177 -18.06 -11.90 -15.13
CA ARG A 177 -16.68 -11.52 -14.82
C ARG A 177 -16.21 -10.42 -15.76
N MET A 178 -15.08 -9.82 -15.41
CA MET A 178 -14.41 -8.84 -16.25
C MET A 178 -12.92 -9.18 -16.26
N THR A 179 -12.34 -9.11 -17.45
CA THR A 179 -10.90 -9.31 -17.67
C THR A 179 -10.45 -8.21 -18.63
N GLY A 180 -9.52 -7.37 -18.19
CA GLY A 180 -9.20 -6.15 -18.91
C GLY A 180 -10.48 -5.31 -19.15
N GLY A 181 -10.57 -4.71 -20.34
CA GLY A 181 -11.67 -3.82 -20.70
C GLY A 181 -13.00 -4.48 -21.06
N ARG A 182 -13.19 -5.80 -20.84
CA ARG A 182 -14.39 -6.50 -21.30
C ARG A 182 -15.11 -7.23 -20.19
N VAL A 183 -16.41 -6.97 -20.11
CA VAL A 183 -17.36 -7.76 -19.30
C VAL A 183 -17.75 -8.99 -20.10
N ARG A 184 -17.66 -10.16 -19.46
CA ARG A 184 -18.07 -11.46 -20.01
C ARG A 184 -19.22 -12.00 -19.19
N ILE A 185 -20.32 -12.28 -19.87
CA ILE A 185 -21.57 -12.78 -19.29
C ILE A 185 -21.85 -14.16 -19.87
N LEU A 186 -21.96 -15.13 -18.98
CA LEU A 186 -22.28 -16.52 -19.28
C LEU A 186 -23.65 -16.84 -18.68
N HIS A 187 -24.52 -17.44 -19.49
CA HIS A 187 -25.80 -18.00 -19.06
C HIS A 187 -25.94 -19.40 -19.69
N ALA A 188 -26.31 -20.39 -18.88
CA ALA A 188 -26.41 -21.77 -19.33
C ALA A 188 -27.39 -21.90 -20.51
N GLY A 189 -26.93 -22.47 -21.61
CA GLY A 189 -27.75 -22.65 -22.82
C GLY A 189 -27.83 -21.43 -23.75
N ARG A 190 -27.13 -20.33 -23.44
CA ARG A 190 -26.93 -19.19 -24.35
C ARG A 190 -25.47 -19.02 -24.74
N PRO A 191 -25.18 -18.45 -25.93
CA PRO A 191 -23.83 -18.05 -26.29
C PRO A 191 -23.26 -17.04 -25.27
N PRO A 192 -21.96 -17.14 -24.91
CA PRO A 192 -21.29 -16.11 -24.14
C PRO A 192 -21.40 -14.73 -24.79
N VAL A 193 -21.65 -13.71 -23.98
CA VAL A 193 -21.63 -12.31 -24.42
C VAL A 193 -20.39 -11.64 -23.83
N GLU A 194 -19.57 -11.03 -24.70
CA GLU A 194 -18.44 -10.18 -24.30
C GLU A 194 -18.69 -8.75 -24.79
N THR A 195 -18.55 -7.77 -23.91
CA THR A 195 -19.01 -6.41 -24.18
C THR A 195 -18.28 -5.36 -23.34
N THR A 196 -18.19 -4.15 -23.91
CA THR A 196 -17.81 -2.90 -23.26
C THR A 196 -19.01 -2.03 -22.93
N HIS A 197 -20.19 -2.31 -23.50
CA HIS A 197 -21.37 -1.47 -23.37
C HIS A 197 -22.65 -2.30 -23.46
N PHE A 198 -23.45 -2.31 -22.41
CA PHE A 198 -24.68 -3.10 -22.37
C PHE A 198 -25.78 -2.42 -21.55
N LYS A 199 -27.00 -2.92 -21.73
CA LYS A 199 -28.17 -2.52 -20.96
C LYS A 199 -28.74 -3.72 -20.23
N GLN A 200 -29.12 -3.55 -18.97
CA GLN A 200 -29.94 -4.51 -18.25
C GLN A 200 -31.40 -4.07 -18.25
N VAL A 201 -32.33 -5.01 -18.31
CA VAL A 201 -33.77 -4.78 -18.18
C VAL A 201 -34.36 -5.82 -17.22
N PRO A 202 -35.11 -5.42 -16.18
CA PRO A 202 -35.72 -6.37 -15.25
C PRO A 202 -36.73 -7.30 -15.92
N LEU A 203 -36.60 -8.60 -15.66
CA LEU A 203 -37.53 -9.63 -16.06
C LEU A 203 -38.34 -10.13 -14.85
N GLY A 204 -39.61 -10.44 -15.08
CA GLY A 204 -40.47 -11.04 -14.06
C GLY A 204 -40.66 -10.17 -12.80
N LYS A 205 -40.81 -10.82 -11.65
CA LYS A 205 -40.95 -10.17 -10.34
C LYS A 205 -39.76 -10.56 -9.46
N LEU A 206 -39.45 -9.71 -8.49
CA LEU A 206 -38.56 -10.03 -7.37
C LEU A 206 -39.00 -11.35 -6.71
N VAL A 207 -38.04 -12.23 -6.47
CA VAL A 207 -38.24 -13.43 -5.66
C VAL A 207 -37.96 -13.12 -4.18
N GLU A 208 -38.27 -14.07 -3.29
CA GLU A 208 -38.24 -13.84 -1.82
C GLU A 208 -36.86 -13.44 -1.28
N ASP A 209 -35.78 -13.85 -1.94
CA ASP A 209 -34.40 -13.50 -1.56
C ASP A 209 -33.98 -12.10 -2.03
N GLY A 210 -34.85 -11.37 -2.73
CA GLY A 210 -34.59 -10.04 -3.26
C GLY A 210 -33.88 -10.01 -4.62
N SER A 211 -33.54 -11.16 -5.20
CA SER A 211 -33.01 -11.25 -6.55
C SER A 211 -34.11 -11.06 -7.61
N GLN A 212 -33.72 -10.60 -8.79
CA GLN A 212 -34.60 -10.51 -9.94
C GLN A 212 -33.82 -10.75 -11.22
N GLN A 213 -34.29 -11.70 -12.04
CA GLN A 213 -33.69 -11.99 -13.33
C GLN A 213 -33.64 -10.73 -14.21
N MET A 214 -32.55 -10.57 -14.95
CA MET A 214 -32.35 -9.46 -15.87
C MET A 214 -32.09 -9.97 -17.27
N GLU A 215 -32.74 -9.34 -18.25
CA GLU A 215 -32.31 -9.42 -19.65
C GLU A 215 -31.12 -8.49 -19.83
N ILE A 216 -30.06 -8.98 -20.47
CA ILE A 216 -28.90 -8.19 -20.84
C ILE A 216 -28.86 -8.03 -22.35
N ILE A 217 -28.79 -6.78 -22.81
CA ILE A 217 -28.70 -6.38 -24.21
C ILE A 217 -27.32 -5.79 -24.44
N CYS A 218 -26.46 -6.51 -25.15
CA CYS A 218 -25.15 -6.03 -25.59
C CYS A 218 -25.35 -4.91 -26.62
N LEU A 219 -24.95 -3.69 -26.29
CA LEU A 219 -25.09 -2.54 -27.18
C LEU A 219 -23.98 -2.50 -28.25
N ASP A 220 -22.86 -3.18 -28.00
CA ASP A 220 -21.79 -3.32 -29.01
C ASP A 220 -22.18 -4.20 -30.20
N THR A 221 -23.00 -5.24 -29.97
CA THR A 221 -23.29 -6.28 -30.97
C THR A 221 -24.78 -6.52 -31.23
N GLY A 222 -25.66 -6.05 -30.35
CA GLY A 222 -27.08 -6.36 -30.34
C GLY A 222 -27.43 -7.75 -29.77
N ALA A 223 -26.44 -8.55 -29.32
CA ALA A 223 -26.68 -9.86 -28.72
C ALA A 223 -27.41 -9.73 -27.37
N THR A 224 -28.25 -10.71 -27.05
CA THR A 224 -29.00 -10.73 -25.79
C THR A 224 -28.68 -11.97 -24.96
N THR A 225 -28.52 -11.80 -23.66
CA THR A 225 -28.37 -12.89 -22.69
C THR A 225 -29.17 -12.56 -21.42
N GLU A 226 -29.02 -13.37 -20.37
CA GLU A 226 -29.70 -13.18 -19.10
C GLU A 226 -28.72 -13.32 -17.94
N THR A 227 -29.12 -12.79 -16.78
CA THR A 227 -28.45 -12.98 -15.49
C THR A 227 -29.52 -13.18 -14.41
N PHE A 228 -29.25 -13.96 -13.38
CA PHE A 228 -30.21 -14.22 -12.31
C PHE A 228 -30.50 -13.00 -11.42
N ASP A 229 -29.61 -12.00 -11.39
CA ASP A 229 -29.80 -10.78 -10.62
C ASP A 229 -29.19 -9.55 -11.30
N SER A 230 -29.44 -8.36 -10.76
CA SER A 230 -28.88 -7.10 -11.26
C SER A 230 -27.37 -7.00 -11.08
N ILE A 231 -26.72 -6.45 -12.11
CA ILE A 231 -25.30 -6.05 -12.09
C ILE A 231 -25.11 -4.68 -11.42
N GLY A 232 -26.18 -3.91 -11.19
CA GLY A 232 -26.11 -2.59 -10.57
C GLY A 232 -25.62 -2.60 -9.11
N PRO A 233 -25.45 -1.41 -8.49
CA PRO A 233 -24.89 -1.30 -7.14
C PRO A 233 -25.67 -2.12 -6.11
N GLU A 234 -24.97 -2.67 -5.11
CA GLU A 234 -25.58 -3.44 -4.04
C GLU A 234 -26.68 -2.62 -3.33
N GLY A 235 -27.85 -3.24 -3.11
CA GLY A 235 -29.00 -2.60 -2.48
C GLY A 235 -29.74 -1.57 -3.35
N ALA A 236 -29.27 -1.27 -4.56
CA ALA A 236 -29.98 -0.37 -5.47
C ALA A 236 -31.27 -1.00 -6.02
N PRO A 237 -32.28 -0.19 -6.39
CA PRO A 237 -33.48 -0.68 -7.07
C PRO A 237 -33.13 -1.44 -8.36
N LYS A 238 -33.78 -2.60 -8.54
CA LYS A 238 -33.70 -3.47 -9.72
C LYS A 238 -34.48 -2.83 -10.87
N THR A 239 -33.82 -1.93 -11.59
CA THR A 239 -34.39 -1.14 -12.69
C THR A 239 -33.63 -1.36 -13.99
N GLU A 240 -34.21 -0.88 -15.08
CA GLU A 240 -33.50 -0.70 -16.33
C GLU A 240 -32.29 0.21 -16.09
N ARG A 241 -31.10 -0.22 -16.54
CA ARG A 241 -29.83 0.51 -16.39
C ARG A 241 -28.93 0.24 -17.57
N GLU A 242 -28.19 1.25 -17.99
CA GLU A 242 -27.15 1.14 -19.01
C GLU A 242 -25.77 1.17 -18.33
N PHE A 243 -24.83 0.38 -18.83
CA PHE A 243 -23.49 0.25 -18.28
C PHE A 243 -22.45 0.31 -19.37
N TYR A 244 -21.35 1.00 -19.11
CA TYR A 244 -20.21 1.06 -20.01
C TYR A 244 -18.90 0.83 -19.27
N VAL A 245 -17.91 0.32 -19.98
CA VAL A 245 -16.54 0.19 -19.50
C VAL A 245 -15.76 1.43 -19.92
N THR A 246 -15.08 2.05 -18.97
CA THR A 246 -14.07 3.08 -19.21
C THR A 246 -12.73 2.61 -18.63
N SER A 247 -11.63 3.25 -19.02
CA SER A 247 -10.40 3.15 -18.24
C SER A 247 -10.29 4.33 -17.26
N LYS A 248 -9.66 4.07 -16.12
CA LYS A 248 -9.10 5.08 -15.23
C LYS A 248 -7.63 4.76 -15.00
N LYS A 249 -6.81 5.79 -14.80
CA LYS A 249 -5.42 5.58 -14.36
C LYS A 249 -5.42 4.85 -13.02
N ALA A 250 -4.48 3.91 -12.88
CA ALA A 250 -4.19 3.10 -11.70
C ALA A 250 -4.93 3.51 -10.40
N PRO A 251 -5.81 2.66 -9.83
CA PRO A 251 -6.67 2.99 -8.68
C PRO A 251 -5.92 3.31 -7.39
N PHE A 252 -4.67 2.88 -7.27
CA PHE A 252 -3.81 3.19 -6.13
C PHE A 252 -3.21 4.60 -6.22
N LEU A 253 -3.42 5.31 -7.34
CA LEU A 253 -3.10 6.72 -7.47
C LEU A 253 -4.23 7.56 -6.88
N TYR A 254 -3.96 8.22 -5.75
CA TYR A 254 -4.84 9.25 -5.20
C TYR A 254 -4.36 10.62 -5.67
N GLU A 255 -5.23 11.39 -6.34
CA GLU A 255 -4.87 12.67 -6.96
C GLU A 255 -3.63 12.56 -7.89
N GLY A 256 -3.47 11.40 -8.55
CA GLY A 256 -2.32 11.12 -9.42
C GLY A 256 -1.03 10.74 -8.70
N LYS A 257 -1.06 10.51 -7.39
CA LYS A 257 0.11 10.13 -6.58
C LYS A 257 -0.05 8.75 -5.96
N TYR A 258 1.03 7.96 -6.00
CA TYR A 258 1.09 6.70 -5.26
C TYR A 258 1.66 6.93 -3.86
N GLY A 259 0.77 7.06 -2.87
CA GLY A 259 1.15 7.45 -1.51
C GLY A 259 2.25 6.59 -0.87
N THR A 260 2.19 5.26 -1.01
CA THR A 260 3.22 4.37 -0.47
C THR A 260 4.59 4.63 -1.11
N ALA A 261 4.63 4.81 -2.43
CA ALA A 261 5.88 5.08 -3.15
C ALA A 261 6.44 6.47 -2.82
N GLU A 262 5.61 7.49 -2.61
CA GLU A 262 6.06 8.82 -2.17
C GLU A 262 6.73 8.78 -0.80
N ARG A 263 6.16 8.02 0.15
CA ARG A 263 6.75 7.85 1.49
C ARG A 263 8.08 7.10 1.43
N ILE A 264 8.15 6.03 0.63
CA ILE A 264 9.41 5.32 0.37
C ILE A 264 10.45 6.26 -0.25
N ARG A 265 10.06 7.08 -1.23
CA ARG A 265 10.93 8.09 -1.84
C ARG A 265 11.50 9.04 -0.80
N ASN A 266 10.65 9.59 0.09
CA ASN A 266 11.10 10.50 1.15
C ASN A 266 12.16 9.87 2.05
N LEU A 267 11.98 8.60 2.42
CA LEU A 267 12.95 7.86 3.22
C LEU A 267 14.26 7.63 2.47
N LEU A 268 14.20 7.24 1.19
CA LEU A 268 15.41 7.02 0.39
C LEU A 268 16.18 8.32 0.15
N VAL A 269 15.49 9.42 -0.13
CA VAL A 269 16.12 10.75 -0.26
C VAL A 269 16.77 11.17 1.05
N ALA A 270 16.05 11.04 2.16
CA ALA A 270 16.60 11.31 3.49
C ALA A 270 17.84 10.46 3.80
N SER A 271 17.80 9.17 3.45
CA SER A 271 18.93 8.25 3.63
C SER A 271 20.14 8.66 2.79
N LEU A 272 19.92 9.12 1.55
CA LEU A 272 20.98 9.66 0.71
C LEU A 272 21.59 10.95 1.25
N GLU A 273 20.76 11.90 1.68
CA GLU A 273 21.21 13.20 2.15
C GLU A 273 22.00 13.08 3.46
N THR A 274 21.56 12.19 4.35
CA THR A 274 22.18 11.98 5.66
C THR A 274 23.33 10.96 5.63
N GLY A 275 23.31 10.03 4.67
CA GLY A 275 24.17 8.84 4.69
C GLY A 275 23.80 7.84 5.79
N ASN A 276 22.66 8.03 6.48
CA ASN A 276 22.17 7.11 7.51
C ASN A 276 21.20 6.10 6.89
N PRO A 277 21.15 4.86 7.40
CA PRO A 277 20.21 3.85 6.92
C PRO A 277 18.76 4.24 7.21
N ILE A 278 17.83 3.65 6.44
CA ILE A 278 16.41 3.65 6.81
C ILE A 278 16.24 2.58 7.89
N ARG A 279 15.57 2.91 8.98
CA ARG A 279 15.21 1.98 10.05
C ARG A 279 13.72 1.70 10.00
N TRP A 280 13.37 0.41 9.99
CA TRP A 280 11.98 -0.05 10.01
C TRP A 280 11.51 -0.26 11.45
N CYS A 281 10.30 0.20 11.77
CA CYS A 281 9.74 0.23 13.13
C CYS A 281 8.49 -0.65 13.26
#